data_AF-A0A1Q7WZX0-F1
#
_entry.id   AF-A0A1Q7WZX0-F1
#
_cell.length_a   1.000
_cell.length_b   1.000
_cell.length_c   1.000
_cell.angle_alpha   90.00
_cell.angle_beta   90.00
_cell.angle_gamma   90.00
#
_symmetry.space_group_name_H-M   'P 1'
#
loop_
_entity.id
_entity.type
_entity.pdbx_description
1 polymer ?
#
loop_
_entity_poly.entity_id
_entity_poly.type
_entity_poly.pdbx_seq_one_letter_code
_entity_poly.pdbx_strand_id
1 'polypeptide(L)'
;MVSESGSDARIVDLGAAVPVKLPGESGGAEASRYDPHWWHDPRNAEAAVVEISKALGEAEPSKAADFRRNASSYLGKLRALDRGIARCMDSVPAGQRKLVTDHDAFAYFAKRYGITVVGAVIPSQTTQAQPSAKDVSDLVNLIKREGVTAVFPESSVSPKLAQTIAHEAGASSEHTLYGDTLGPEGSSGATYLQMEAANANAMVQGFSDGNRNCSIPGIG
;
A
#
# COMPACT_ATOMS: atom_id res chain seq x y z
N MET A 1 -9.23 21.58 6.15
CA MET A 1 -10.10 20.57 6.79
C MET A 1 -11.55 20.87 6.41
N VAL A 2 -12.42 19.85 6.33
CA VAL A 2 -13.87 20.03 6.02
C VAL A 2 -14.59 20.94 7.03
N SER A 3 -14.03 21.12 8.23
CA SER A 3 -14.50 22.09 9.24
C SER A 3 -14.51 23.55 8.76
N GLU A 4 -13.77 23.88 7.70
CA GLU A 4 -13.68 25.24 7.14
C GLU A 4 -14.68 25.48 5.99
N SER A 5 -15.43 24.45 5.55
CA SER A 5 -16.32 24.56 4.39
C SER A 5 -17.73 25.05 4.71
N GLY A 6 -18.05 25.33 5.98
CA GLY A 6 -19.39 25.78 6.41
C GLY A 6 -20.52 24.76 6.16
N SER A 7 -20.17 23.48 6.04
CA SER A 7 -21.08 22.40 5.67
C SER A 7 -21.51 21.60 6.91
N ASP A 8 -22.81 21.31 7.03
CA ASP A 8 -23.36 20.35 8.00
C ASP A 8 -23.24 18.89 7.53
N ALA A 9 -22.50 18.65 6.44
CA ALA A 9 -22.33 17.30 5.91
C ALA A 9 -21.64 16.39 6.93
N ARG A 10 -22.20 15.20 7.12
CA ARG A 10 -21.59 14.18 7.95
C ARG A 10 -20.26 13.74 7.35
N ILE A 11 -19.20 13.90 8.13
CA ILE A 11 -17.88 13.35 7.83
C ILE A 11 -17.86 11.89 8.30
N VAL A 12 -17.37 11.00 7.43
CA VAL A 12 -17.16 9.59 7.75
C VAL A 12 -15.67 9.32 7.71
N ASP A 13 -15.06 9.16 8.88
CA ASP A 13 -13.66 8.75 9.00
C ASP A 13 -13.55 7.23 8.89
N LEU A 14 -13.11 6.75 7.73
CA LEU A 14 -12.93 5.32 7.46
C LEU A 14 -11.76 4.74 8.26
N GLY A 15 -10.70 5.52 8.50
CA GLY A 15 -9.54 5.11 9.28
C GLY A 15 -9.87 4.87 10.76
N ALA A 16 -10.87 5.56 11.30
CA ALA A 16 -11.37 5.27 12.65
C ALA A 16 -11.98 3.85 12.75
N ALA A 17 -12.64 3.39 11.70
CA ALA A 17 -13.39 2.12 11.66
C ALA A 17 -12.53 0.89 11.36
N VAL A 18 -11.27 1.04 10.94
CA VAL A 18 -10.45 -0.12 10.55
C VAL A 18 -10.03 -0.98 11.76
N PRO A 19 -10.03 -2.32 11.61
CA PRO A 19 -9.72 -3.25 12.69
C PRO A 19 -8.23 -3.30 13.05
N VAL A 20 -7.33 -3.09 12.09
CA VAL A 20 -5.88 -3.06 12.32
C VAL A 20 -5.40 -1.63 12.19
N LYS A 21 -4.73 -1.12 13.22
CA LYS A 21 -4.08 0.19 13.23
C LYS A 21 -2.61 0.01 13.58
N LEU A 22 -1.73 0.57 12.76
CA LEU A 22 -0.28 0.62 13.01
C LEU A 22 0.08 1.99 13.59
N PRO A 23 1.13 2.07 14.43
CA PRO A 23 1.58 3.34 14.98
C PRO A 23 2.02 4.29 13.86
N GLY A 24 1.69 5.57 14.01
CA GLY A 24 2.15 6.62 13.10
C GLY A 24 3.47 7.25 13.51
N GLU A 25 3.93 8.22 12.72
CA GLU A 25 5.13 9.01 12.99
C GLU A 25 5.06 9.70 14.36
N SER A 26 6.12 9.54 15.15
CA SER A 26 6.26 10.20 16.45
C SER A 26 7.07 11.49 16.31
N GLY A 27 6.41 12.65 16.46
CA GLY A 27 7.04 13.97 16.42
C GLY A 27 7.14 14.58 15.02
N GLY A 28 7.44 15.89 14.96
CA GLY A 28 7.42 16.67 13.70
C GLY A 28 6.05 17.25 13.35
N ALA A 29 5.97 17.98 12.24
CA ALA A 29 4.73 18.62 11.76
C ALA A 29 3.67 17.60 11.30
N GLU A 30 4.12 16.42 10.89
CA GLU A 30 3.29 15.33 10.35
C GLU A 30 3.01 14.23 11.40
N ALA A 31 3.23 14.52 12.69
CA ALA A 31 3.01 13.57 13.76
C ALA A 31 1.56 13.06 13.76
N SER A 32 1.39 11.75 13.72
CA SER A 32 0.08 11.11 13.73
C SER A 32 0.06 9.93 14.68
N ARG A 33 -1.10 9.69 15.32
CA ARG A 33 -1.25 8.53 16.22
C ARG A 33 -1.14 7.21 15.45
N TYR A 34 -1.59 7.19 14.20
CA TYR A 34 -1.70 5.99 13.39
C TYR A 34 -1.18 6.24 11.99
N ASP A 35 -0.47 5.25 11.46
CA ASP A 35 -0.05 5.19 10.07
C ASP A 35 -1.29 5.28 9.15
N PRO A 36 -1.33 6.25 8.21
CA PRO A 36 -2.49 6.50 7.38
C PRO A 36 -2.72 5.45 6.29
N HIS A 37 -1.73 4.61 5.94
CA HIS A 37 -1.77 3.72 4.78
C HIS A 37 -2.52 2.40 5.02
N TRP A 38 -3.60 2.46 5.81
CA TRP A 38 -4.35 1.30 6.27
C TRP A 38 -5.02 0.51 5.14
N TRP A 39 -5.21 1.12 3.96
CA TRP A 39 -5.89 0.51 2.83
C TRP A 39 -5.10 -0.66 2.22
N HIS A 40 -3.79 -0.73 2.43
CA HIS A 40 -2.95 -1.82 1.93
C HIS A 40 -3.14 -3.15 2.67
N ASP A 41 -3.94 -3.20 3.75
CA ASP A 41 -4.52 -4.45 4.26
C ASP A 41 -5.97 -4.57 3.73
N PRO A 42 -6.27 -5.51 2.82
CA PRO A 42 -7.63 -5.66 2.29
C PRO A 42 -8.71 -5.89 3.34
N ARG A 43 -8.36 -6.37 4.54
CA ARG A 43 -9.31 -6.51 5.67
C ARG A 43 -9.72 -5.16 6.26
N ASN A 44 -8.83 -4.17 6.22
CA ASN A 44 -9.16 -2.80 6.58
C ASN A 44 -10.06 -2.17 5.50
N ALA A 45 -9.79 -2.45 4.21
CA ALA A 45 -10.67 -2.03 3.12
C ALA A 45 -12.07 -2.67 3.22
N GLU A 46 -12.20 -3.92 3.68
CA GLU A 46 -13.50 -4.53 3.97
C GLU A 46 -14.28 -3.72 5.01
N ALA A 47 -13.64 -3.32 6.11
CA ALA A 47 -14.28 -2.50 7.15
C ALA A 47 -14.70 -1.11 6.61
N ALA A 48 -13.85 -0.49 5.80
CA ALA A 48 -14.16 0.78 5.15
C ALA A 48 -15.39 0.67 4.22
N VAL A 49 -15.50 -0.40 3.43
CA VAL A 49 -16.65 -0.64 2.54
C VAL A 49 -17.95 -0.83 3.32
N VAL A 50 -17.90 -1.49 4.49
CA VAL A 50 -19.07 -1.61 5.37
C VAL A 50 -19.52 -0.24 5.86
N GLU A 51 -18.59 0.60 6.32
CA GLU A 51 -18.94 1.95 6.81
C GLU A 51 -19.44 2.87 5.69
N ILE A 52 -18.85 2.79 4.49
CA ILE A 52 -19.34 3.49 3.29
C ILE A 52 -20.78 3.06 2.99
N SER A 53 -21.05 1.76 2.95
CA SER A 53 -22.40 1.25 2.66
C SER A 53 -23.42 1.71 3.68
N LYS A 54 -23.04 1.78 4.96
CA LYS A 54 -23.90 2.26 6.03
C LYS A 54 -24.18 3.75 5.88
N ALA A 55 -23.15 4.56 5.72
CA ALA A 55 -23.29 6.01 5.56
C ALA A 55 -24.12 6.39 4.33
N LEU A 56 -23.89 5.73 3.19
CA LEU A 56 -24.68 5.93 1.98
C LEU A 56 -26.15 5.51 2.18
N GLY A 57 -26.39 4.40 2.87
CA GLY A 57 -27.75 3.95 3.20
C GLY A 57 -28.50 4.87 4.16
N GLU A 58 -27.78 5.53 5.08
CA GLU A 58 -28.34 6.54 5.98
C GLU A 58 -28.63 7.86 5.24
N ALA A 59 -27.75 8.26 4.30
CA ALA A 59 -27.91 9.46 3.49
C ALA A 59 -29.01 9.32 2.42
N GLU A 60 -29.19 8.13 1.84
CA GLU A 60 -30.22 7.86 0.83
C GLU A 60 -30.98 6.55 1.15
N PRO A 61 -31.95 6.58 2.09
CA PRO A 61 -32.65 5.39 2.58
C PRO A 61 -33.37 4.58 1.50
N SER A 62 -33.86 5.23 0.44
CA SER A 62 -34.52 4.56 -0.69
C SER A 62 -33.57 3.64 -1.48
N LYS A 63 -32.25 3.90 -1.47
CA LYS A 63 -31.21 3.09 -2.12
C LYS A 63 -30.42 2.20 -1.15
N ALA A 64 -30.76 2.19 0.14
CA ALA A 64 -30.01 1.45 1.16
C ALA A 64 -29.88 -0.05 0.85
N ALA A 65 -30.89 -0.67 0.24
CA ALA A 65 -30.83 -2.07 -0.17
C ALA A 65 -29.80 -2.31 -1.29
N ASP A 66 -29.69 -1.39 -2.24
CA ASP A 66 -28.72 -1.48 -3.34
C ASP A 66 -27.29 -1.30 -2.84
N PHE A 67 -27.04 -0.33 -1.96
CA PHE A 67 -25.73 -0.15 -1.34
C PHE A 67 -25.28 -1.40 -0.58
N ARG A 68 -26.17 -2.01 0.22
CA ARG A 68 -25.88 -3.27 0.93
C ARG A 68 -25.56 -4.42 -0.03
N ARG A 69 -26.31 -4.55 -1.13
CA ARG A 69 -26.07 -5.59 -2.15
C ARG A 69 -24.71 -5.39 -2.83
N ASN A 70 -24.40 -4.16 -3.21
CA ASN A 70 -23.13 -3.81 -3.85
C ASN A 70 -21.94 -4.03 -2.90
N ALA A 71 -22.07 -3.60 -1.65
CA ALA A 71 -21.07 -3.85 -0.61
C ALA A 71 -20.84 -5.35 -0.41
N SER A 72 -21.90 -6.15 -0.27
CA SER A 72 -21.77 -7.61 -0.13
C SER A 72 -21.02 -8.25 -1.32
N SER A 73 -21.28 -7.79 -2.54
CA SER A 73 -20.58 -8.26 -3.74
C SER A 73 -19.10 -7.86 -3.71
N TYR A 74 -18.81 -6.61 -3.36
CA TYR A 74 -17.44 -6.09 -3.32
C TYR A 74 -16.60 -6.70 -2.20
N LEU A 75 -17.18 -6.96 -1.02
CA LEU A 75 -16.54 -7.71 0.07
C LEU A 75 -16.10 -9.11 -0.37
N GLY A 76 -16.90 -9.77 -1.23
CA GLY A 76 -16.50 -11.04 -1.84
C GLY A 76 -15.22 -10.93 -2.67
N LYS A 77 -15.08 -9.84 -3.44
CA LYS A 77 -13.89 -9.55 -4.24
C LYS A 77 -12.67 -9.23 -3.38
N LEU A 78 -12.83 -8.42 -2.33
CA LEU A 78 -11.75 -8.09 -1.38
C LEU A 78 -11.20 -9.34 -0.70
N ARG A 79 -12.06 -10.27 -0.28
CA ARG A 79 -11.63 -11.54 0.31
C ARG A 79 -10.91 -12.43 -0.71
N ALA A 80 -11.33 -12.41 -1.97
CA ALA A 80 -10.65 -13.15 -3.03
C ALA A 80 -9.26 -12.55 -3.31
N LEU A 81 -9.15 -11.23 -3.32
CA LEU A 81 -7.90 -10.48 -3.42
C LEU A 81 -6.95 -10.83 -2.26
N ASP A 82 -7.38 -10.68 -1.01
CA ASP A 82 -6.57 -11.01 0.19
C ASP A 82 -5.98 -12.43 0.12
N ARG A 83 -6.83 -13.43 -0.17
CA ARG A 83 -6.37 -14.81 -0.34
C ARG A 83 -5.43 -14.98 -1.54
N GLY A 84 -5.65 -14.22 -2.61
CA GLY A 84 -4.80 -14.22 -3.80
C GLY A 84 -3.41 -13.69 -3.51
N ILE A 85 -3.31 -12.53 -2.87
CA ILE A 85 -2.05 -11.91 -2.49
C ILE A 85 -1.29 -12.81 -1.52
N ALA A 86 -1.97 -13.40 -0.53
CA ALA A 86 -1.36 -14.35 0.40
C ALA A 86 -0.70 -15.54 -0.35
N ARG A 87 -1.41 -16.17 -1.29
CA ARG A 87 -0.85 -17.26 -2.11
C ARG A 87 0.35 -16.82 -2.94
N CYS A 88 0.30 -15.60 -3.49
CA CYS A 88 1.42 -15.06 -4.25
C CYS A 88 2.66 -14.85 -3.38
N MET A 89 2.50 -14.26 -2.20
CA MET A 89 3.61 -14.07 -1.26
C MET A 89 4.15 -15.40 -0.73
N ASP A 90 3.28 -16.38 -0.49
CA ASP A 90 3.68 -17.73 -0.07
C ASP A 90 4.56 -18.47 -1.10
N SER A 91 4.51 -18.07 -2.38
CA SER A 91 5.42 -18.60 -3.41
C SER A 91 6.87 -18.12 -3.27
N VAL A 92 7.10 -17.03 -2.53
CA VAL A 92 8.42 -16.45 -2.25
C VAL A 92 8.87 -16.90 -0.85
N PRO A 93 10.07 -17.48 -0.68
CA PRO A 93 10.62 -17.78 0.65
C PRO A 93 10.62 -16.54 1.56
N ALA A 94 10.21 -16.69 2.83
CA ALA A 94 10.07 -15.57 3.77
C ALA A 94 11.35 -14.71 3.89
N GLY A 95 12.53 -15.34 3.86
CA GLY A 95 13.82 -14.62 3.92
C GLY A 95 14.14 -13.74 2.70
N GLN A 96 13.44 -13.94 1.57
CA GLN A 96 13.58 -13.13 0.35
C GLN A 96 12.59 -11.95 0.29
N ARG A 97 11.57 -11.93 1.16
CA ARG A 97 10.52 -10.89 1.16
C ARG A 97 11.03 -9.65 1.88
N LYS A 98 11.99 -8.95 1.28
CA LYS A 98 12.64 -7.76 1.85
C LYS A 98 12.28 -6.54 1.02
N LEU A 99 11.52 -5.62 1.61
CA LEU A 99 10.93 -4.49 0.91
C LEU A 99 11.71 -3.21 1.18
N VAL A 100 11.99 -2.47 0.11
CA VAL A 100 12.45 -1.08 0.16
C VAL A 100 11.62 -0.25 -0.81
N THR A 101 10.99 0.83 -0.34
CA THR A 101 10.08 1.70 -1.12
C THR A 101 10.53 3.16 -1.12
N ASP A 102 9.78 4.04 -1.79
CA ASP A 102 10.07 5.48 -1.76
C ASP A 102 9.75 6.08 -0.39
N HIS A 103 8.59 5.78 0.21
CA HIS A 103 8.26 6.19 1.59
C HIS A 103 7.66 5.04 2.41
N ASP A 104 7.44 5.26 3.71
CA ASP A 104 6.94 4.24 4.64
C ASP A 104 5.42 4.01 4.49
N ALA A 105 5.00 3.52 3.31
CA ALA A 105 3.58 3.33 2.96
C ALA A 105 3.07 1.89 3.15
N PHE A 106 3.96 0.89 3.09
CA PHE A 106 3.56 -0.50 2.91
C PHE A 106 3.55 -1.34 4.20
N ALA A 107 3.59 -0.71 5.38
CA ALA A 107 3.66 -1.41 6.66
C ALA A 107 2.46 -2.35 6.90
N TYR A 108 1.25 -1.95 6.48
CA TYR A 108 0.04 -2.78 6.57
C TYR A 108 0.12 -4.00 5.65
N PHE A 109 0.53 -3.79 4.38
CA PHE A 109 0.76 -4.88 3.43
C PHE A 109 1.79 -5.87 3.97
N ALA A 110 2.92 -5.34 4.43
CA ALA A 110 4.04 -6.12 4.92
C ALA A 110 3.67 -6.97 6.13
N LYS A 111 2.95 -6.38 7.11
CA LYS A 111 2.43 -7.11 8.26
C LYS A 111 1.44 -8.21 7.85
N ARG A 112 0.56 -7.94 6.89
CA ARG A 112 -0.47 -8.90 6.46
C ARG A 112 0.12 -10.13 5.79
N TYR A 113 1.18 -9.96 5.00
CA TYR A 113 1.74 -11.00 4.13
C TYR A 113 3.15 -11.47 4.49
N GLY A 114 3.67 -11.06 5.65
CA GLY A 114 4.94 -11.55 6.19
C GLY A 114 6.14 -11.06 5.38
N ILE A 115 6.18 -9.77 5.09
CA ILE A 115 7.28 -9.09 4.41
C ILE A 115 8.06 -8.29 5.45
N THR A 116 9.38 -8.32 5.36
CA THR A 116 10.26 -7.48 6.17
C THR A 116 10.48 -6.16 5.45
N VAL A 117 10.01 -5.06 6.04
CA VAL A 117 10.37 -3.72 5.58
C VAL A 117 11.80 -3.45 6.01
N VAL A 118 12.69 -3.25 5.04
CA VAL A 118 14.10 -2.97 5.29
C VAL A 118 14.32 -1.48 5.44
N GLY A 119 13.64 -0.65 4.66
CA GLY A 119 13.67 0.80 4.80
C GLY A 119 12.93 1.50 3.66
N ALA A 120 12.96 2.83 3.67
CA ALA A 120 12.41 3.66 2.62
C ALA A 120 13.40 4.76 2.23
N VAL A 121 13.34 5.20 0.97
CA VAL A 121 14.18 6.29 0.45
C VAL A 121 13.95 7.57 1.24
N ILE A 122 12.69 7.86 1.54
CA ILE A 122 12.21 8.91 2.43
C ILE A 122 11.79 8.18 3.72
N PRO A 123 12.57 8.25 4.81
CA PRO A 123 12.29 7.52 6.05
C PRO A 123 11.17 8.24 6.85
N SER A 124 9.99 8.31 6.25
CA SER A 124 8.80 8.92 6.81
C SER A 124 7.55 8.33 6.16
N GLN A 125 6.43 8.40 6.87
CA GLN A 125 5.09 8.09 6.36
C GLN A 125 4.52 9.19 5.45
N THR A 126 5.30 10.23 5.15
CA THR A 126 4.92 11.29 4.22
C THR A 126 6.00 11.50 3.16
N THR A 127 5.60 11.97 1.99
CA THR A 127 6.51 12.33 0.90
C THR A 127 7.02 13.77 0.98
N GLN A 128 6.68 14.50 2.06
CA GLN A 128 7.10 15.89 2.26
C GLN A 128 8.53 16.00 2.80
N ALA A 129 9.00 14.96 3.50
CA ALA A 129 10.37 14.91 3.99
C ALA A 129 11.36 14.75 2.82
N GLN A 130 12.56 15.29 2.99
CA GLN A 130 13.68 15.06 2.07
C GLN A 130 14.76 14.27 2.79
N PRO A 131 15.24 13.16 2.22
CA PRO A 131 16.32 12.40 2.82
C PRO A 131 17.64 13.19 2.74
N SER A 132 18.44 13.11 3.80
CA SER A 132 19.79 13.62 3.78
C SER A 132 20.72 12.69 2.99
N ALA A 133 21.89 13.20 2.58
CA ALA A 133 22.91 12.36 1.94
C ALA A 133 23.38 11.21 2.85
N LYS A 134 23.31 11.39 4.18
CA LYS A 134 23.60 10.35 5.16
C LYS A 134 22.54 9.26 5.11
N ASP A 135 21.26 9.62 5.07
CA ASP A 135 20.16 8.64 5.02
C ASP A 135 20.25 7.77 3.76
N VAL A 136 20.56 8.39 2.62
CA VAL A 136 20.79 7.68 1.35
C VAL A 136 21.95 6.68 1.48
N SER A 137 23.10 7.10 2.03
CA SER A 137 24.25 6.23 2.20
C SER A 137 24.00 5.08 3.18
N ASP A 138 23.32 5.36 4.29
CA ASP A 138 22.96 4.35 5.29
C ASP A 138 21.99 3.32 4.69
N LEU A 139 21.03 3.76 3.88
CA LEU A 139 20.09 2.87 3.19
C LEU A 139 20.80 1.98 2.16
N VAL A 140 21.70 2.52 1.33
CA VAL A 140 22.50 1.71 0.39
C VAL A 140 23.28 0.62 1.13
N ASN A 141 23.91 0.95 2.25
CA ASN A 141 24.66 -0.03 3.07
C ASN A 141 23.74 -1.07 3.70
N LEU A 142 22.53 -0.68 4.11
CA LEU A 142 21.51 -1.57 4.64
C LEU A 142 20.99 -2.54 3.57
N ILE A 143 20.68 -2.06 2.35
CA ILE A 143 20.27 -2.89 1.21
C ILE A 143 21.32 -3.96 0.90
N LYS A 144 22.59 -3.58 0.83
CA LYS A 144 23.72 -4.51 0.61
C LYS A 144 23.82 -5.55 1.74
N ARG A 145 23.80 -5.11 2.99
CA ARG A 145 23.93 -5.99 4.16
C ARG A 145 22.79 -7.00 4.26
N GLU A 146 21.58 -6.55 3.97
CA GLU A 146 20.40 -7.39 4.02
C GLU A 146 20.21 -8.24 2.76
N GLY A 147 21.01 -8.05 1.71
CA GLY A 147 20.85 -8.79 0.46
C GLY A 147 19.48 -8.55 -0.19
N VAL A 148 19.00 -7.31 -0.15
CA VAL A 148 17.77 -6.91 -0.83
C VAL A 148 17.99 -6.95 -2.34
N THR A 149 17.08 -7.62 -3.06
CA THR A 149 17.18 -7.84 -4.51
C THR A 149 16.56 -6.70 -5.33
N ALA A 150 15.59 -5.98 -4.78
CA ALA A 150 14.89 -4.90 -5.47
C ALA A 150 14.50 -3.76 -4.53
N VAL A 151 14.65 -2.54 -5.04
CA VAL A 151 14.03 -1.30 -4.52
C VAL A 151 12.81 -1.02 -5.39
N PHE A 152 11.72 -0.56 -4.79
CA PHE A 152 10.45 -0.40 -5.46
C PHE A 152 10.04 1.08 -5.50
N PRO A 153 10.26 1.77 -6.63
CA PRO A 153 9.75 3.13 -6.80
C PRO A 153 8.22 3.16 -6.76
N GLU A 154 7.65 4.30 -6.38
CA GLU A 154 6.21 4.51 -6.29
C GLU A 154 5.71 5.41 -7.42
N SER A 155 4.52 5.12 -7.95
CA SER A 155 3.98 5.81 -9.12
C SER A 155 3.73 7.31 -8.93
N SER A 156 3.58 7.74 -7.66
CA SER A 156 3.34 9.13 -7.26
C SER A 156 4.61 9.90 -6.91
N VAL A 157 5.78 9.25 -6.89
CA VAL A 157 7.07 9.84 -6.49
C VAL A 157 8.05 9.80 -7.66
N SER A 158 9.01 10.73 -7.69
CA SER A 158 10.05 10.69 -8.72
C SER A 158 10.96 9.48 -8.50
N PRO A 159 11.12 8.56 -9.48
CA PRO A 159 11.85 7.31 -9.27
C PRO A 159 13.38 7.50 -9.24
N LYS A 160 13.88 8.70 -9.55
CA LYS A 160 15.31 8.96 -9.76
C LYS A 160 16.17 8.55 -8.57
N LEU A 161 15.74 8.92 -7.36
CA LEU A 161 16.51 8.64 -6.16
C LEU A 161 16.50 7.14 -5.82
N ALA A 162 15.33 6.49 -5.89
CA ALA A 162 15.21 5.04 -5.75
C ALA A 162 16.09 4.29 -6.77
N GLN A 163 16.12 4.73 -8.03
CA GLN A 163 16.97 4.15 -9.08
C GLN A 163 18.46 4.33 -8.76
N THR A 164 18.89 5.50 -8.29
CA THR A 164 20.28 5.73 -7.86
C THR A 164 20.66 4.80 -6.70
N ILE A 165 19.82 4.72 -5.68
CA ILE A 165 20.04 3.85 -4.51
C ILE A 165 20.12 2.38 -4.93
N ALA A 166 19.20 1.91 -5.76
CA ALA A 166 19.19 0.54 -6.27
C ALA A 166 20.48 0.22 -7.04
N HIS A 167 20.86 1.10 -7.97
CA HIS A 167 22.09 0.96 -8.75
C HIS A 167 23.34 0.90 -7.85
N GLU A 168 23.49 1.82 -6.89
CA GLU A 168 24.62 1.82 -5.96
C GLU A 168 24.65 0.60 -5.04
N ALA A 169 23.48 0.05 -4.72
CA ALA A 169 23.33 -1.15 -3.90
C ALA A 169 23.51 -2.46 -4.67
N GLY A 170 23.44 -2.44 -6.01
CA GLY A 170 23.42 -3.64 -6.84
C GLY A 170 22.07 -4.36 -6.82
N ALA A 171 20.98 -3.62 -6.57
CA ALA A 171 19.60 -4.10 -6.60
C ALA A 171 18.87 -3.62 -7.87
N SER A 172 17.78 -4.29 -8.23
CA SER A 172 16.88 -3.84 -9.30
C SER A 172 15.98 -2.67 -8.83
N SER A 173 15.52 -1.86 -9.77
CA SER A 173 14.47 -0.84 -9.56
C SER A 173 13.38 -0.87 -10.63
N GLU A 174 13.21 -2.01 -11.30
CA GLU A 174 12.35 -2.14 -12.50
C GLU A 174 10.86 -2.35 -12.18
N HIS A 175 10.50 -2.44 -10.91
CA HIS A 175 9.14 -2.74 -10.46
C HIS A 175 8.57 -1.59 -9.65
N THR A 176 7.54 -0.94 -10.20
CA THR A 176 6.85 0.18 -9.56
C THR A 176 5.66 -0.29 -8.72
N LEU A 177 5.44 0.37 -7.58
CA LEU A 177 4.27 0.19 -6.73
C LEU A 177 3.33 1.39 -6.78
N TYR A 178 2.08 1.14 -6.43
CA TYR A 178 1.06 2.14 -6.19
C TYR A 178 0.87 2.27 -4.68
N GLY A 179 1.39 3.35 -4.09
CA GLY A 179 1.20 3.66 -2.66
C GLY A 179 -0.08 4.46 -2.44
N ASP A 180 0.01 5.77 -2.65
CA ASP A 180 -1.05 6.74 -2.29
C ASP A 180 -2.07 7.02 -3.41
N THR A 181 -1.93 6.38 -4.57
CA THR A 181 -2.79 6.63 -5.73
C THR A 181 -3.12 5.36 -6.48
N LEU A 182 -4.30 5.36 -7.11
CA LEU A 182 -4.59 4.44 -8.20
C LEU A 182 -3.75 4.79 -9.43
N GLY A 183 -3.58 3.81 -10.32
CA GLY A 183 -3.06 4.03 -11.66
C GLY A 183 -4.09 4.72 -12.57
N PRO A 184 -3.64 5.23 -13.73
CA PRO A 184 -4.54 5.82 -14.72
C PRO A 184 -5.54 4.77 -15.26
N GLU A 185 -6.66 5.25 -15.81
CA GLU A 185 -7.64 4.39 -16.46
C GLU A 185 -6.97 3.52 -17.54
N GLY A 186 -7.32 2.24 -17.59
CA GLY A 186 -6.72 1.25 -18.49
C GLY A 186 -5.37 0.68 -18.05
N SER A 187 -4.78 1.16 -16.95
CA SER A 187 -3.60 0.53 -16.33
C SER A 187 -3.96 -0.69 -15.47
N SER A 188 -2.94 -1.49 -15.12
CA SER A 188 -3.06 -2.58 -14.14
C SER A 188 -3.31 -2.10 -12.71
N GLY A 189 -3.42 -0.79 -12.46
CA GLY A 189 -3.72 -0.21 -11.15
C GLY A 189 -4.97 0.68 -11.15
N ALA A 190 -5.81 0.61 -12.18
CA ALA A 190 -6.92 1.57 -12.38
C ALA A 190 -8.02 1.52 -11.30
N THR A 191 -8.11 0.43 -10.54
CA THR A 191 -9.03 0.24 -9.42
C THR A 191 -8.27 -0.28 -8.21
N TYR A 192 -8.81 -0.11 -7.00
CA TYR A 192 -8.20 -0.62 -5.76
C TYR A 192 -7.83 -2.11 -5.85
N LEU A 193 -8.71 -2.94 -6.42
CA LEU A 193 -8.45 -4.37 -6.56
C LEU A 193 -7.26 -4.65 -7.49
N GLN A 194 -7.24 -3.99 -8.66
CA GLN A 194 -6.16 -4.10 -9.62
C GLN A 194 -4.84 -3.58 -9.05
N MET A 195 -4.87 -2.43 -8.38
CA MET A 195 -3.73 -1.79 -7.73
C MET A 195 -3.04 -2.71 -6.73
N GLU A 196 -3.78 -3.30 -5.79
CA GLU A 196 -3.22 -4.23 -4.80
C GLU A 196 -2.70 -5.52 -5.44
N ALA A 197 -3.38 -6.01 -6.49
CA ALA A 197 -2.91 -7.17 -7.25
C ALA A 197 -1.61 -6.87 -8.02
N ALA A 198 -1.50 -5.68 -8.62
CA ALA A 198 -0.29 -5.22 -9.30
C ALA A 198 0.87 -5.04 -8.32
N ASN A 199 0.63 -4.45 -7.14
CA ASN A 199 1.62 -4.35 -6.07
C ASN A 199 2.13 -5.73 -5.64
N ALA A 200 1.22 -6.69 -5.44
CA ALA A 200 1.60 -8.06 -5.11
C ALA A 200 2.45 -8.71 -6.21
N ASN A 201 2.12 -8.50 -7.49
CA ASN A 201 2.92 -9.03 -8.59
C ASN A 201 4.29 -8.37 -8.69
N ALA A 202 4.36 -7.05 -8.61
CA ALA A 202 5.61 -6.30 -8.60
C ALA A 202 6.54 -6.80 -7.47
N MET A 203 6.03 -6.91 -6.24
CA MET A 203 6.78 -7.43 -5.10
C MET A 203 7.27 -8.87 -5.32
N VAL A 204 6.41 -9.77 -5.82
CA VAL A 204 6.83 -11.16 -6.14
C VAL A 204 7.93 -11.19 -7.18
N GLN A 205 7.83 -10.38 -8.24
CA GLN A 205 8.87 -10.27 -9.27
C GLN A 205 10.18 -9.75 -8.67
N GLY A 206 10.14 -8.63 -7.94
CA GLY A 206 11.33 -8.02 -7.34
C GLY A 206 12.01 -8.91 -6.29
N PHE A 207 11.25 -9.58 -5.42
CA PHE A 207 11.80 -10.50 -4.41
C PHE A 207 12.38 -11.79 -5.01
N SER A 208 12.00 -12.14 -6.25
CA SER A 208 12.43 -13.36 -6.91
C SER A 208 13.41 -13.13 -8.06
N ASP A 209 13.89 -11.89 -8.23
CA ASP A 209 14.76 -11.50 -9.35
C ASP A 209 14.12 -11.86 -10.71
N GLY A 210 12.82 -11.56 -10.84
CA GLY A 210 12.02 -11.82 -12.05
C GLY A 210 11.62 -13.27 -12.29
N ASN A 211 12.04 -14.22 -11.44
CA ASN A 211 11.81 -15.66 -11.66
C ASN A 211 10.39 -16.12 -11.30
N ARG A 212 9.59 -15.28 -10.64
CA ARG A 212 8.20 -15.58 -10.28
C ARG A 212 7.27 -14.43 -10.66
N ASN A 213 6.05 -14.81 -11.04
CA ASN A 213 4.95 -13.88 -11.29
C ASN A 213 3.76 -14.25 -10.40
N CYS A 214 2.94 -13.26 -10.08
CA CYS A 214 1.67 -13.41 -9.39
C CYS A 214 0.53 -13.02 -10.35
N SER A 215 -0.48 -13.87 -10.43
CA SER A 215 -1.76 -13.52 -11.03
C SER A 215 -2.87 -13.94 -10.10
N ILE A 216 -3.83 -13.06 -9.86
CA ILE A 216 -4.98 -13.30 -8.99
C ILE A 216 -6.23 -13.40 -9.88
N PRO A 217 -6.74 -14.62 -10.13
CA PRO A 217 -7.89 -14.81 -11.00
C PRO A 217 -9.10 -13.99 -10.56
N GLY A 218 -9.78 -13.35 -11.52
CA GLY A 218 -10.96 -12.53 -11.26
C GLY A 218 -10.68 -11.11 -10.80
N ILE A 219 -9.40 -10.71 -10.73
CA ILE A 219 -8.96 -9.33 -10.56
C ILE A 219 -8.32 -8.94 -11.90
N GLY A 220 -8.99 -8.07 -12.65
CA GLY A 220 -8.61 -7.67 -13.99
C GLY A 220 -8.90 -6.21 -14.20
#